data_AF-A0A2I2GEL3-F1
#
_entry.id   AF-A0A2I2GEL3-F1
#
_cell.length_a   1.000
_cell.length_b   1.000
_cell.length_c   1.000
_cell.angle_alpha   90.00
_cell.angle_beta   90.00
_cell.angle_gamma   90.00
#
_symmetry.space_group_name_H-M   'P 1'
#
loop_
_entity.id
_entity.type
_entity.pdbx_description
1 polymer ?
#
loop_
_entity_poly.entity_id
_entity_poly.type
_entity_poly.pdbx_seq_one_letter_code
_entity_poly.pdbx_strand_id
1 'polypeptide(L)'
;MSMPTKHRPKRRRVQEEEPAPPCIPKHINQSPPSPMNDSHEIKHCRVIASYNWIADSNPTIMIPGRPRTVSLESRSISKSTSKSIPRSVNSYIHDPNTTSYPAYPLLPALEALLHTHPSYDTVSIDVVTCSQTIEHLLRLLFEKGSRFRILLQAFGNTVFFLPRQETQDLRPDLKGYRDSFPEWVAPWSQDVSGSRSHHRVLEYEIGGLKCVVSGEGEGYVPEFEKGKGRAVERNPEAEAEAVGEEFTALSGYSEDSEPLLILEGGAAVPRNAVCDIETCSVLNQSQGQNQNEVVDHQKMARMWARQVQNTLVGFHQDGVFSRVEVKNVRDEIMEWQSAQGKRIKKFTELLGEMVDFARMRQGRMFELRNGERGLEMKDVDGVNPLVPDKLAMRIEIEILLDLLE
;
A
#
# COMPACT_ATOMS: atom_id res chain seq x y z
N MET A 1 -37.09 -23.16 65.26
CA MET A 1 -36.50 -23.20 63.90
C MET A 1 -36.01 -21.80 63.57
N SER A 2 -34.71 -21.55 63.74
CA SER A 2 -34.03 -20.32 63.30
C SER A 2 -32.74 -20.72 62.61
N MET A 3 -32.52 -20.18 61.41
CA MET A 3 -31.42 -20.53 60.51
C MET A 3 -30.05 -20.06 61.03
N PRO A 4 -28.97 -20.82 60.80
CA PRO A 4 -27.61 -20.31 60.95
C PRO A 4 -27.13 -19.65 59.65
N THR A 5 -26.67 -18.39 59.78
CA THR A 5 -26.05 -17.60 58.71
C THR A 5 -24.66 -18.15 58.37
N LYS A 6 -24.49 -18.64 57.14
CA LYS A 6 -23.18 -19.07 56.60
C LYS A 6 -22.29 -17.86 56.34
N HIS A 7 -21.22 -17.71 57.11
CA HIS A 7 -20.10 -16.82 56.77
C HIS A 7 -19.34 -17.36 55.55
N ARG A 8 -19.30 -16.56 54.49
CA ARG A 8 -18.52 -16.84 53.27
C ARG A 8 -17.14 -16.20 53.43
N PRO A 9 -16.02 -16.93 53.26
CA PRO A 9 -14.70 -16.34 53.41
C PRO A 9 -14.41 -15.39 52.23
N LYS A 10 -13.91 -14.18 52.52
CA LYS A 10 -13.41 -13.23 51.52
C LYS A 10 -12.21 -13.85 50.81
N ARG A 11 -12.34 -14.18 49.53
CA ARG A 11 -11.20 -14.48 48.64
C ARG A 11 -10.30 -13.23 48.59
N ARG A 12 -9.07 -13.35 49.09
CA ARG A 12 -7.98 -12.42 48.80
C ARG A 12 -7.73 -12.46 47.30
N ARG A 13 -7.96 -11.32 46.63
CA ARG A 13 -7.53 -11.10 45.25
C ARG A 13 -6.03 -10.89 45.31
N VAL A 14 -5.24 -11.91 44.95
CA VAL A 14 -3.83 -11.72 44.63
C VAL A 14 -3.84 -10.89 43.35
N GLN A 15 -3.37 -9.65 43.46
CA GLN A 15 -3.05 -8.85 42.29
C GLN A 15 -1.78 -9.49 41.69
N GLU A 16 -1.94 -10.25 40.61
CA GLU A 16 -0.84 -10.40 39.66
C GLU A 16 -0.67 -9.02 39.02
N GLU A 17 0.41 -8.33 39.39
CA GLU A 17 0.87 -7.15 38.66
C GLU A 17 1.33 -7.62 37.28
N GLU A 18 0.51 -7.39 36.25
CA GLU A 18 0.98 -7.39 34.87
C GLU A 18 2.10 -6.33 34.74
N PRO A 19 3.27 -6.66 34.17
CA PRO A 19 4.30 -5.67 33.94
C PRO A 19 3.75 -4.61 32.97
N ALA A 20 3.87 -3.34 33.36
CA ALA A 20 3.42 -2.22 32.57
C ALA A 20 4.00 -2.31 31.14
N PRO A 21 3.19 -2.07 30.09
CA PRO A 21 3.71 -2.03 28.73
C PRO A 21 4.80 -0.96 28.67
N PRO A 22 5.92 -1.20 27.96
CA PRO A 22 6.95 -0.18 27.78
C PRO A 22 6.31 1.02 27.08
N CYS A 23 6.04 2.05 27.87
CA CYS A 23 5.56 3.33 27.40
C CYS A 23 6.79 4.03 26.83
N ILE A 24 6.78 4.37 25.53
CA ILE A 24 7.83 5.23 24.98
C ILE A 24 7.84 6.50 25.83
N PRO A 25 8.94 6.80 26.55
CA PRO A 25 9.04 8.07 27.26
C PRO A 25 8.92 9.19 26.24
N LYS A 26 8.24 10.28 26.61
CA LYS A 26 8.10 11.51 25.81
C LYS A 26 9.43 12.25 25.54
N HIS A 27 10.56 11.54 25.51
CA HIS A 27 11.87 12.07 25.16
C HIS A 27 12.27 11.62 23.74
N ILE A 28 11.41 11.95 22.77
CA ILE A 28 11.75 12.02 21.35
C ILE A 28 11.96 13.50 21.00
N ASN A 29 12.93 14.12 21.68
CA ASN A 29 13.36 15.50 21.43
C ASN A 29 14.68 15.68 22.16
N GLN A 30 15.78 15.13 21.63
CA GLN A 30 17.17 15.53 21.96
C GLN A 30 18.28 14.74 21.23
N SER A 31 18.01 14.08 20.10
CA SER A 31 19.08 13.70 19.18
C SER A 31 19.44 14.92 18.32
N PRO A 32 20.74 15.25 18.12
CA PRO A 32 21.11 16.27 17.16
C PRO A 32 20.66 15.82 15.77
N PRO A 33 20.02 16.68 14.98
CA PRO A 33 19.57 16.32 13.64
C PRO A 33 20.79 15.97 12.80
N SER A 34 20.79 14.76 12.21
CA SER A 34 21.61 14.47 11.05
C SER A 34 21.36 15.57 10.00
N PRO A 35 22.38 16.02 9.25
CA PRO A 35 22.21 17.08 8.26
C PRO A 35 21.24 16.62 7.16
N MET A 36 19.95 16.89 7.37
CA MET A 36 18.87 16.54 6.46
C MET A 36 18.83 17.55 5.31
N ASN A 37 18.86 17.03 4.09
CA ASN A 37 18.59 17.77 2.87
C ASN A 37 17.22 18.46 3.00
N ASP A 38 17.14 19.78 2.79
CA ASP A 38 15.95 20.64 3.05
C ASP A 38 14.67 20.31 2.26
N SER A 39 14.65 19.26 1.43
CA SER A 39 13.49 18.85 0.65
C SER A 39 12.95 17.51 1.16
N HIS A 40 11.81 17.58 1.86
CA HIS A 40 11.02 16.46 2.41
C HIS A 40 10.08 15.83 1.35
N GLU A 41 10.41 16.03 0.08
CA GLU A 41 9.61 15.57 -1.06
C GLU A 41 10.02 14.15 -1.45
N ILE A 42 9.12 13.45 -2.13
CA ILE A 42 9.45 12.16 -2.74
C ILE A 42 10.39 12.42 -3.93
N LYS A 43 11.57 11.80 -3.90
CA LYS A 43 12.61 11.91 -4.94
C LYS A 43 12.92 10.56 -5.56
N HIS A 44 13.62 10.59 -6.69
CA HIS A 44 14.14 9.40 -7.37
C HIS A 44 13.09 8.30 -7.64
N CYS A 45 11.81 8.69 -7.82
CA CYS A 45 10.73 7.73 -7.96
C CYS A 45 10.74 6.99 -9.31
N ARG A 46 10.88 5.67 -9.25
CA ARG A 46 10.79 4.75 -10.39
C ARG A 46 9.90 3.54 -10.08
N VAL A 47 9.32 2.95 -11.12
CA VAL A 47 8.63 1.64 -11.03
C VAL A 47 9.70 0.57 -11.20
N ILE A 48 9.84 -0.33 -10.22
CA ILE A 48 10.85 -1.39 -10.24
C ILE A 48 10.25 -2.78 -10.48
N ALA A 49 8.95 -2.96 -10.30
CA ALA A 49 8.22 -4.17 -10.68
C ALA A 49 6.71 -3.90 -10.71
N SER A 50 5.94 -4.84 -11.25
CA SER A 50 4.49 -4.88 -11.16
C SER A 50 4.01 -6.33 -11.08
N TYR A 51 2.83 -6.52 -10.49
CA TYR A 51 2.19 -7.83 -10.46
C TYR A 51 0.68 -7.71 -10.45
N ASN A 52 -0.03 -8.72 -10.97
CA ASN A 52 -1.46 -8.88 -10.78
C ASN A 52 -1.74 -10.02 -9.81
N TRP A 53 -2.78 -9.89 -9.00
CA TRP A 53 -3.39 -11.04 -8.34
C TRP A 53 -4.33 -11.76 -9.30
N ILE A 54 -4.17 -13.07 -9.44
CA ILE A 54 -5.01 -13.91 -10.30
C ILE A 54 -6.11 -14.56 -9.45
N ALA A 55 -7.31 -14.69 -10.03
CA ALA A 55 -8.44 -15.33 -9.41
C ALA A 55 -8.29 -16.86 -9.38
N ASP A 56 -7.45 -17.35 -8.47
CA ASP A 56 -7.20 -18.78 -8.25
C ASP A 56 -7.60 -19.19 -6.81
N SER A 57 -7.69 -20.49 -6.57
CA SER A 57 -7.78 -21.11 -5.24
C SER A 57 -6.51 -20.96 -4.42
N ASN A 58 -5.34 -21.01 -5.06
CA ASN A 58 -4.06 -20.79 -4.40
C ASN A 58 -3.61 -19.32 -4.56
N PRO A 59 -2.83 -18.76 -3.62
CA PRO A 59 -2.22 -17.44 -3.80
C PRO A 59 -1.37 -17.41 -5.07
N THR A 60 -1.85 -16.69 -6.09
CA THR A 60 -1.23 -16.68 -7.43
C THR A 60 -1.06 -15.26 -7.93
N ILE A 61 0.16 -14.91 -8.33
CA ILE A 61 0.49 -13.63 -8.95
C ILE A 61 1.03 -13.82 -10.36
N MET A 62 0.84 -12.80 -11.20
CA MET A 62 1.40 -12.72 -12.53
C MET A 62 2.41 -11.58 -12.61
N ILE A 63 3.61 -11.84 -13.13
CA ILE A 63 4.75 -10.92 -13.21
C ILE A 63 5.30 -10.92 -14.65
N PRO A 64 5.53 -9.75 -15.28
CA PRO A 64 5.06 -8.44 -14.84
C PRO A 64 3.53 -8.33 -14.91
N GLY A 65 2.95 -7.61 -13.95
CA GLY A 65 1.55 -7.26 -14.02
C GLY A 65 1.25 -6.10 -14.99
N ARG A 66 0.00 -5.99 -15.44
CA ARG A 66 -0.56 -4.87 -16.20
C ARG A 66 -1.90 -4.39 -15.60
N PRO A 67 -2.14 -3.06 -15.45
CA PRO A 67 -3.43 -2.53 -15.02
C PRO A 67 -4.55 -2.77 -16.03
N ARG A 68 -5.79 -2.48 -15.62
CA ARG A 68 -6.94 -2.45 -16.52
C ARG A 68 -6.77 -1.44 -17.63
N THR A 69 -7.16 -1.78 -18.85
CA THR A 69 -6.99 -0.88 -20.00
C THR A 69 -8.17 0.09 -20.10
N VAL A 70 -7.88 1.38 -20.03
CA VAL A 70 -8.80 2.49 -20.21
C VAL A 70 -8.69 2.95 -21.66
N SER A 71 -9.69 2.63 -22.48
CA SER A 71 -9.77 3.17 -23.85
C SER A 71 -10.19 4.64 -23.83
N LEU A 72 -9.48 5.52 -24.54
CA LEU A 72 -9.86 6.92 -24.72
C LEU A 72 -10.55 7.21 -26.04
N GLU A 73 -10.62 6.29 -27.01
CA GLU A 73 -11.60 6.37 -28.12
C GLU A 73 -13.03 6.32 -27.57
N SER A 74 -13.14 5.73 -26.38
CA SER A 74 -14.23 5.85 -25.45
C SER A 74 -14.46 7.29 -24.92
N ARG A 75 -13.62 8.31 -25.14
CA ARG A 75 -13.89 9.69 -24.69
C ARG A 75 -15.11 10.34 -25.38
N SER A 76 -15.53 9.82 -26.53
CA SER A 76 -16.82 10.17 -27.15
C SER A 76 -17.98 9.31 -26.63
N ILE A 77 -17.79 8.55 -25.56
CA ILE A 77 -18.83 7.77 -24.87
C ILE A 77 -19.74 8.73 -24.12
N SER A 78 -20.67 9.26 -24.89
CA SER A 78 -22.08 9.06 -24.63
C SER A 78 -22.44 7.55 -24.64
N LYS A 79 -21.77 6.71 -23.83
CA LYS A 79 -22.49 5.60 -23.18
C LYS A 79 -22.88 6.21 -21.85
N SER A 80 -23.89 7.08 -21.92
CA SER A 80 -24.88 7.03 -20.87
C SER A 80 -25.23 5.55 -20.73
N THR A 81 -24.93 4.95 -19.59
CA THR A 81 -25.44 3.61 -19.37
C THR A 81 -26.95 3.76 -19.37
N SER A 82 -27.67 3.28 -20.40
CA SER A 82 -29.13 3.31 -20.38
C SER A 82 -29.70 2.50 -19.20
N LYS A 83 -28.84 1.71 -18.55
CA LYS A 83 -29.12 0.88 -17.37
C LYS A 83 -28.16 1.26 -16.24
N SER A 84 -28.67 1.31 -15.01
CA SER A 84 -27.85 1.52 -13.82
C SER A 84 -26.92 0.33 -13.60
N ILE A 85 -25.65 0.60 -13.30
CA ILE A 85 -24.69 -0.42 -12.82
C ILE A 85 -25.10 -0.79 -11.39
N PRO A 86 -25.08 -2.07 -11.00
CA PRO A 86 -25.39 -2.45 -9.63
C PRO A 86 -24.39 -1.82 -8.65
N ARG A 87 -24.86 -1.51 -7.44
CA ARG A 87 -23.96 -1.11 -6.34
C ARG A 87 -23.14 -2.31 -5.91
N SER A 88 -21.91 -2.06 -5.46
CA SER A 88 -21.11 -3.04 -4.73
C SER A 88 -21.91 -3.53 -3.52
N VAL A 89 -22.02 -4.85 -3.36
CA VAL A 89 -22.72 -5.49 -2.25
C VAL A 89 -21.70 -5.84 -1.18
N ASN A 90 -21.80 -5.20 -0.01
CA ASN A 90 -21.00 -5.49 1.18
C ASN A 90 -19.49 -5.60 0.93
N SER A 91 -18.89 -4.67 0.18
CA SER A 91 -17.43 -4.59 0.15
C SER A 91 -16.95 -3.88 1.42
N TYR A 92 -16.00 -4.49 2.10
CA TYR A 92 -15.10 -3.75 2.98
C TYR A 92 -13.86 -3.44 2.16
N ILE A 93 -13.29 -2.25 2.32
CA ILE A 93 -12.06 -1.89 1.61
C ILE A 93 -10.91 -2.64 2.28
N HIS A 94 -10.55 -3.80 1.72
CA HIS A 94 -9.37 -4.56 2.10
C HIS A 94 -8.23 -4.30 1.14
N ASP A 95 -6.98 -4.41 1.63
CA ASP A 95 -5.83 -4.50 0.74
C ASP A 95 -5.88 -5.87 0.05
N PRO A 96 -5.84 -5.94 -1.29
CA PRO A 96 -5.82 -7.22 -2.00
C PRO A 96 -4.67 -8.13 -1.56
N ASN A 97 -3.53 -7.57 -1.15
CA ASN A 97 -2.41 -8.36 -0.66
C ASN A 97 -2.72 -9.06 0.66
N THR A 98 -3.33 -8.36 1.63
CA THR A 98 -3.68 -8.94 2.94
C THR A 98 -4.83 -9.93 2.84
N THR A 99 -5.67 -9.81 1.81
CA THR A 99 -6.78 -10.73 1.54
C THR A 99 -6.31 -11.97 0.79
N SER A 100 -5.47 -11.80 -0.23
CA SER A 100 -5.06 -12.90 -1.12
C SER A 100 -3.93 -13.72 -0.53
N TYR A 101 -3.08 -13.12 0.31
CA TYR A 101 -2.04 -13.87 1.02
C TYR A 101 -1.78 -13.31 2.44
N PRO A 102 -2.67 -13.62 3.40
CA PRO A 102 -2.62 -13.07 4.75
C PRO A 102 -1.34 -13.40 5.53
N ALA A 103 -0.68 -14.52 5.21
CA ALA A 103 0.53 -14.96 5.88
C ALA A 103 1.71 -14.00 5.62
N TYR A 104 1.89 -13.57 4.36
CA TYR A 104 2.98 -12.68 3.97
C TYR A 104 2.53 -11.64 2.93
N PRO A 105 1.78 -10.59 3.34
CA PRO A 105 1.21 -9.62 2.39
C PRO A 105 2.24 -8.78 1.62
N LEU A 106 3.47 -8.65 2.13
CA LEU A 106 4.55 -7.94 1.43
C LEU A 106 5.34 -8.85 0.46
N LEU A 107 5.20 -10.18 0.56
CA LEU A 107 5.95 -11.13 -0.25
C LEU A 107 5.72 -10.95 -1.76
N PRO A 108 4.49 -10.76 -2.27
CA PRO A 108 4.26 -10.55 -3.70
C PRO A 108 5.08 -9.42 -4.32
N ALA A 109 5.26 -8.31 -3.58
CA ALA A 109 6.03 -7.18 -4.05
C ALA A 109 7.54 -7.48 -4.11
N LEU A 110 8.04 -8.22 -3.12
CA LEU A 110 9.44 -8.64 -3.07
C LEU A 110 9.75 -9.70 -4.12
N GLU A 111 8.85 -10.66 -4.34
CA GLU A 111 8.97 -11.63 -5.42
C GLU A 111 8.92 -10.96 -6.79
N ALA A 112 7.98 -10.05 -7.01
CA ALA A 112 7.92 -9.31 -8.27
C ALA A 112 9.22 -8.51 -8.52
N LEU A 113 9.79 -7.90 -7.47
CA LEU A 113 11.08 -7.22 -7.56
C LEU A 113 12.22 -8.17 -7.93
N LEU A 114 12.38 -9.25 -7.19
CA LEU A 114 13.50 -10.19 -7.35
C LEU A 114 13.37 -11.04 -8.62
N HIS A 115 12.15 -11.28 -9.09
CA HIS A 115 11.89 -11.93 -10.38
C HIS A 115 12.25 -11.00 -11.55
N THR A 116 11.86 -9.72 -11.46
CA THR A 116 12.15 -8.73 -12.52
C THR A 116 13.64 -8.34 -12.52
N HIS A 117 14.25 -8.26 -11.34
CA HIS A 117 15.64 -7.84 -11.15
C HIS A 117 16.36 -8.80 -10.19
N PRO A 118 16.85 -9.96 -10.67
CA PRO A 118 17.49 -10.97 -9.83
C PRO A 118 18.71 -10.47 -9.05
N SER A 119 19.45 -9.52 -9.63
CA SER A 119 20.64 -8.89 -9.07
C SER A 119 20.35 -7.56 -8.35
N TYR A 120 19.10 -7.30 -7.98
CA TYR A 120 18.73 -6.08 -7.27
C TYR A 120 19.42 -6.03 -5.91
N ASP A 121 20.07 -4.91 -5.61
CA ASP A 121 20.69 -4.66 -4.30
C ASP A 121 19.59 -4.43 -3.25
N THR A 122 19.31 -5.48 -2.46
CA THR A 122 18.32 -5.40 -1.38
C THR A 122 18.89 -4.76 -0.11
N VAL A 123 20.22 -4.69 0.04
CA VAL A 123 20.91 -4.15 1.22
C VAL A 123 20.68 -2.65 1.37
N SER A 124 20.63 -1.92 0.25
CA SER A 124 20.37 -0.48 0.26
C SER A 124 18.92 -0.09 0.60
N ILE A 125 18.00 -1.03 0.73
CA ILE A 125 16.59 -0.71 1.05
C ILE A 125 16.47 -0.42 2.55
N ASP A 126 16.01 0.80 2.89
CA ASP A 126 15.73 1.16 4.28
C ASP A 126 14.34 0.71 4.73
N VAL A 127 13.33 0.85 3.86
CA VAL A 127 11.92 0.59 4.19
C VAL A 127 11.23 -0.22 3.10
N VAL A 128 10.53 -1.29 3.47
CA VAL A 128 9.61 -2.01 2.59
C VAL A 128 8.19 -1.89 3.14
N THR A 129 7.25 -1.42 2.33
CA THR A 129 5.86 -1.25 2.77
C THR A 129 4.85 -1.23 1.62
N CYS A 130 3.60 -0.87 1.93
CA CYS A 130 2.54 -0.59 0.97
C CYS A 130 2.04 0.86 1.08
N SER A 131 1.39 1.37 0.03
CA SER A 131 0.88 2.74 -0.02
C SER A 131 -0.11 3.01 1.11
N GLN A 132 -0.90 1.99 1.51
CA GLN A 132 -1.87 2.11 2.59
C GLN A 132 -1.20 2.42 3.94
N THR A 133 -0.01 1.86 4.22
CA THR A 133 0.76 2.22 5.41
C THR A 133 1.11 3.70 5.41
N ILE A 134 1.60 4.21 4.28
CA ILE A 134 1.99 5.61 4.14
C ILE A 134 0.78 6.52 4.29
N GLU A 135 -0.35 6.14 3.68
CA GLU A 135 -1.63 6.82 3.85
C GLU A 135 -2.07 6.84 5.33
N HIS A 136 -1.95 5.73 6.07
CA HIS A 136 -2.25 5.68 7.50
C HIS A 136 -1.32 6.56 8.33
N LEU A 137 -0.02 6.52 8.06
CA LEU A 137 0.97 7.35 8.73
C LEU A 137 0.80 8.84 8.43
N LEU A 138 0.35 9.18 7.23
CA LEU A 138 -0.02 10.54 6.87
C LEU A 138 -1.29 10.98 7.60
N ARG A 139 -2.30 10.12 7.70
CA ARG A 139 -3.56 10.41 8.42
C ARG A 139 -3.34 10.73 9.90
N LEU A 140 -2.31 10.22 10.55
CA LEU A 140 -1.91 10.66 11.89
C LEU A 140 -1.72 12.17 12.02
N LEU A 141 -1.24 12.80 10.96
CA LEU A 141 -0.90 14.22 10.95
C LEU A 141 -2.08 15.11 10.56
N PHE A 142 -3.08 14.52 9.93
CA PHE A 142 -4.27 15.22 9.42
C PHE A 142 -5.51 15.00 10.29
N GLU A 143 -5.69 13.81 10.86
CA GLU A 143 -6.88 13.40 11.59
C GLU A 143 -6.58 13.09 13.06
N LYS A 144 -7.16 13.89 13.97
CA LYS A 144 -7.11 13.59 15.41
C LYS A 144 -7.93 12.35 15.72
N GLY A 145 -7.34 11.42 16.47
CA GLY A 145 -8.02 10.20 16.93
C GLY A 145 -8.23 9.13 15.84
N SER A 146 -7.49 9.19 14.74
CA SER A 146 -7.45 8.10 13.76
C SER A 146 -7.02 6.80 14.44
N ARG A 147 -7.83 5.75 14.28
CA ARG A 147 -7.49 4.40 14.70
C ARG A 147 -6.79 3.71 13.54
N PHE A 148 -5.57 3.26 13.78
CA PHE A 148 -4.81 2.41 12.88
C PHE A 148 -3.83 1.63 13.73
N ARG A 149 -3.40 0.50 13.18
CA ARG A 149 -2.32 -0.31 13.73
C ARG A 149 -1.37 -0.66 12.59
N ILE A 150 -0.09 -0.53 12.83
CA ILE A 150 0.96 -0.85 11.86
C ILE A 150 1.95 -1.75 12.57
N LEU A 151 2.28 -2.88 11.96
CA LEU A 151 3.35 -3.76 12.39
C LEU A 151 4.66 -3.29 11.77
N LEU A 152 5.72 -3.31 12.57
CA LEU A 152 7.08 -3.00 12.18
C LEU A 152 8.01 -4.15 12.58
N GLN A 153 8.90 -4.55 11.68
CA GLN A 153 9.93 -5.54 11.99
C GLN A 153 11.18 -5.24 11.16
N ALA A 154 12.35 -5.30 11.79
CA ALA A 154 13.64 -5.04 11.14
C ALA A 154 14.41 -6.34 10.91
N PHE A 155 15.00 -6.46 9.71
CA PHE A 155 15.95 -7.49 9.33
C PHE A 155 17.15 -6.81 8.69
N GLY A 156 18.27 -6.79 9.41
CA GLY A 156 19.45 -6.04 9.00
C GLY A 156 19.18 -4.54 8.91
N ASN A 157 19.44 -3.94 7.75
CA ASN A 157 19.18 -2.52 7.53
C ASN A 157 17.71 -2.23 7.16
N THR A 158 16.96 -3.21 6.65
CA THR A 158 15.62 -3.01 6.12
C THR A 158 14.55 -3.15 7.20
N VAL A 159 13.60 -2.20 7.22
CA VAL A 159 12.44 -2.22 8.11
C VAL A 159 11.16 -2.42 7.31
N PHE A 160 10.40 -3.44 7.67
CA PHE A 160 9.12 -3.79 7.03
C PHE A 160 7.97 -3.15 7.79
N PHE A 161 7.06 -2.49 7.08
CA PHE A 161 5.86 -1.89 7.66
C PHE A 161 4.61 -2.47 7.01
N LEU A 162 3.69 -2.99 7.82
CA LEU A 162 2.44 -3.59 7.35
C LEU A 162 1.24 -3.09 8.17
N PRO A 163 0.12 -2.64 7.57
CA PRO A 163 -1.08 -2.31 8.32
C PRO A 163 -1.69 -3.58 8.95
N ARG A 164 -2.02 -3.51 10.24
CA ARG A 164 -2.81 -4.53 10.92
C ARG A 164 -4.27 -4.09 10.91
N GLN A 165 -5.07 -4.68 10.02
CA GLN A 165 -6.51 -4.42 9.97
C GLN A 165 -7.25 -5.37 10.91
N GLU A 166 -7.99 -4.84 11.89
CA GLU A 166 -9.02 -5.60 12.60
C GLU A 166 -10.37 -5.42 11.90
N THR A 167 -11.27 -6.39 12.05
CA THR A 167 -12.63 -6.34 11.47
C THR A 167 -13.42 -5.10 11.90
N GLN A 168 -13.10 -4.51 13.05
CA GLN A 168 -13.72 -3.29 13.56
C GLN A 168 -13.17 -2.00 12.93
N ASP A 169 -11.98 -2.06 12.32
CA ASP A 169 -11.37 -0.95 11.59
C ASP A 169 -11.83 -0.90 10.13
N LEU A 170 -12.58 -1.92 9.69
CA LEU A 170 -13.17 -1.96 8.37
C LEU A 170 -14.25 -0.89 8.26
N ARG A 171 -13.97 0.11 7.41
CA ARG A 171 -15.00 1.05 7.00
C ARG A 171 -16.00 0.30 6.14
N PRO A 172 -17.31 0.32 6.47
CA PRO A 172 -18.30 -0.17 5.52
C PRO A 172 -18.12 0.62 4.24
N ASP A 173 -17.93 -0.06 3.10
CA ASP A 173 -17.98 0.64 1.82
C ASP A 173 -19.35 1.30 1.75
N LEU A 174 -19.34 2.59 1.48
CA LEU A 174 -20.54 3.41 1.42
C LEU A 174 -21.28 3.04 0.14
N LYS A 175 -21.95 1.89 0.09
CA LYS A 175 -22.87 1.42 -0.98
C LYS A 175 -22.55 2.07 -2.34
N GLY A 176 -21.34 1.84 -2.82
CA GLY A 176 -20.75 2.58 -3.92
C GLY A 176 -20.77 1.82 -5.24
N TYR A 177 -20.09 2.39 -6.24
CA TYR A 177 -19.84 1.75 -7.53
C TYR A 177 -18.35 1.48 -7.73
N ARG A 178 -17.54 1.51 -6.67
CA ARG A 178 -16.07 1.46 -6.73
C ARG A 178 -15.57 0.19 -7.40
N ASP A 179 -16.20 -0.96 -7.16
CA ASP A 179 -15.74 -2.22 -7.74
C ASP A 179 -16.41 -2.50 -9.09
N SER A 180 -17.69 -2.15 -9.22
CA SER A 180 -18.48 -2.42 -10.43
C SER A 180 -18.16 -1.46 -11.59
N PHE A 181 -17.71 -0.24 -11.31
CA PHE A 181 -17.37 0.73 -12.34
C PHE A 181 -16.09 0.38 -13.11
N PRO A 182 -14.96 0.03 -12.46
CA PRO A 182 -13.76 -0.47 -13.14
C PRO A 182 -14.05 -1.63 -14.10
N GLU A 183 -14.86 -2.60 -13.69
CA GLU A 183 -15.24 -3.74 -14.56
C GLU A 183 -15.93 -3.31 -15.85
N TRP A 184 -16.74 -2.24 -15.77
CA TRP A 184 -17.46 -1.73 -16.93
C TRP A 184 -16.61 -0.81 -17.81
N VAL A 185 -15.79 0.04 -17.21
CA VAL A 185 -15.07 1.10 -17.92
C VAL A 185 -13.67 0.68 -18.39
N ALA A 186 -13.05 -0.25 -17.67
CA ALA A 186 -11.67 -0.66 -17.86
C ALA A 186 -11.57 -2.20 -17.71
N PRO A 187 -11.90 -2.96 -18.76
CA PRO A 187 -11.72 -4.42 -18.72
C PRO A 187 -10.23 -4.78 -18.66
N TRP A 188 -9.94 -5.97 -18.16
CA TRP A 188 -8.62 -6.58 -18.26
C TRP A 188 -8.26 -6.88 -19.72
N SER A 189 -6.99 -6.70 -20.07
CA SER A 189 -6.46 -7.15 -21.35
C SER A 189 -6.22 -8.66 -21.33
N GLN A 190 -6.12 -9.27 -22.51
CA GLN A 190 -6.08 -10.73 -22.67
C GLN A 190 -4.85 -11.36 -21.99
N ASP A 191 -3.72 -10.66 -21.98
CA ASP A 191 -2.43 -11.03 -21.38
C ASP A 191 -2.41 -11.02 -19.84
N VAL A 192 -3.46 -10.48 -19.21
CA VAL A 192 -3.66 -10.50 -17.75
C VAL A 192 -5.08 -10.97 -17.40
N SER A 193 -5.67 -11.81 -18.25
CA SER A 193 -7.00 -12.37 -18.05
C SER A 193 -7.08 -13.13 -16.71
N GLY A 194 -8.20 -13.02 -16.02
CA GLY A 194 -8.38 -13.62 -14.69
C GLY A 194 -7.82 -12.79 -13.52
N SER A 195 -7.28 -11.60 -13.78
CA SER A 195 -6.82 -10.68 -12.74
C SER A 195 -7.95 -10.17 -11.84
N ARG A 196 -7.63 -9.97 -10.55
CA ARG A 196 -8.50 -9.32 -9.55
C ARG A 196 -8.04 -7.90 -9.24
N SER A 197 -6.74 -7.71 -9.10
CA SER A 197 -6.12 -6.40 -8.87
C SER A 197 -4.76 -6.34 -9.53
N HIS A 198 -4.27 -5.11 -9.72
CA HIS A 198 -2.94 -4.83 -10.24
C HIS A 198 -2.17 -3.96 -9.27
N HIS A 199 -0.92 -4.31 -9.01
CA HIS A 199 -0.05 -3.62 -8.09
C HIS A 199 1.24 -3.21 -8.77
N ARG A 200 1.74 -2.03 -8.42
CA ARG A 200 3.06 -1.54 -8.78
C ARG A 200 3.95 -1.55 -7.56
N VAL A 201 5.21 -1.87 -7.79
CA VAL A 201 6.29 -1.74 -6.81
C VAL A 201 7.11 -0.53 -7.21
N LEU A 202 7.11 0.47 -6.34
CA LEU A 202 7.82 1.73 -6.52
C LEU A 202 9.07 1.72 -5.67
N GLU A 203 10.18 2.18 -6.23
CA GLU A 203 11.30 2.69 -5.44
C GLU A 203 11.19 4.21 -5.42
N TYR A 204 11.34 4.81 -4.24
CA TYR A 204 11.58 6.25 -4.12
C TYR A 204 12.29 6.59 -2.82
N GLU A 205 12.85 7.79 -2.76
CA GLU A 205 13.46 8.34 -1.57
C GLU A 205 12.52 9.32 -0.87
N ILE A 206 12.37 9.19 0.45
CA ILE A 206 11.63 10.14 1.27
C ILE A 206 12.30 10.33 2.62
N GLY A 207 12.55 11.58 3.02
CA GLY A 207 13.22 11.86 4.29
C GLY A 207 14.65 11.32 4.38
N GLY A 208 15.31 11.09 3.23
CA GLY A 208 16.61 10.45 3.16
C GLY A 208 16.59 8.92 3.28
N LEU A 209 15.41 8.30 3.33
CA LEU A 209 15.24 6.85 3.37
C LEU A 209 14.87 6.33 1.97
N LYS A 210 15.54 5.27 1.51
CA LYS A 210 15.19 4.53 0.30
C LYS A 210 14.04 3.57 0.60
N CYS A 211 12.89 3.81 0.02
CA CYS A 211 11.67 3.05 0.25
C CYS A 211 11.28 2.21 -0.97
N VAL A 212 10.92 0.96 -0.73
CA VAL A 212 10.17 0.11 -1.67
C VAL A 212 8.71 0.07 -1.23
N VAL A 213 7.82 0.57 -2.08
CA VAL A 213 6.41 0.77 -1.75
C VAL A 213 5.54 0.08 -2.79
N SER A 214 4.80 -0.94 -2.36
CA SER A 214 3.78 -1.58 -3.17
C SER A 214 2.46 -0.79 -3.12
N GLY A 215 1.73 -0.74 -4.21
CA GLY A 215 0.43 -0.06 -4.21
C GLY A 215 -0.40 -0.43 -5.42
N GLU A 216 -1.71 -0.42 -5.24
CA GLU A 216 -2.63 -0.70 -6.34
C GLU A 216 -2.51 0.36 -7.44
N GLY A 217 -2.45 -0.09 -8.69
CA GLY A 217 -2.52 0.75 -9.88
C GLY A 217 -3.72 0.32 -10.71
N GLU A 218 -4.79 1.11 -10.68
CA GLU A 218 -6.12 0.64 -11.08
C GLU A 218 -6.34 0.68 -12.60
N GLY A 219 -5.83 1.68 -13.30
CA GLY A 219 -6.05 1.86 -14.74
C GLY A 219 -4.79 2.25 -15.51
N TYR A 220 -4.80 1.92 -16.81
CA TYR A 220 -3.75 2.20 -17.78
C TYR A 220 -4.38 2.84 -19.02
N VAL A 221 -3.81 3.96 -19.47
CA VAL A 221 -4.28 4.76 -20.60
C VAL A 221 -3.25 4.66 -21.74
N PRO A 222 -3.42 3.77 -22.73
CA PRO A 222 -2.42 3.49 -23.77
C PRO A 222 -1.98 4.72 -24.59
N GLU A 223 -2.88 5.68 -24.78
CA GLU A 223 -2.61 6.88 -25.56
C GLU A 223 -1.60 7.81 -24.85
N PHE A 224 -1.45 7.68 -23.53
CA PHE A 224 -0.44 8.42 -22.76
C PHE A 224 0.98 7.86 -22.92
N GLU A 225 1.14 6.66 -23.46
CA GLU A 225 2.44 6.15 -23.89
C GLU A 225 2.87 6.74 -25.24
N LYS A 226 1.91 6.89 -26.16
CA LYS A 226 2.19 7.32 -27.54
C LYS A 226 2.44 8.83 -27.66
N GLY A 227 2.08 9.61 -26.65
CA GLY A 227 2.20 11.06 -26.63
C GLY A 227 3.47 11.58 -25.96
N LYS A 228 4.63 11.54 -26.65
CA LYS A 228 5.65 12.61 -26.70
C LYS A 228 6.80 12.23 -27.62
N GLY A 229 7.08 13.13 -28.58
CA GLY A 229 8.38 13.17 -29.24
C GLY A 229 9.51 13.49 -28.24
N ARG A 230 10.72 13.25 -28.76
CA ARG A 230 12.05 13.21 -28.14
C ARG A 230 12.34 11.92 -27.39
N ALA A 231 13.06 11.06 -28.13
CA ALA A 231 13.85 9.95 -27.62
C ALA A 231 14.50 10.33 -26.30
N VAL A 232 13.99 9.75 -25.22
CA VAL A 232 14.78 9.45 -24.04
C VAL A 232 15.30 8.05 -24.29
N GLU A 233 16.60 7.88 -24.10
CA GLU A 233 17.38 6.70 -24.46
C GLU A 233 16.65 5.40 -24.13
N ARG A 234 16.34 4.63 -25.18
CA ARG A 234 16.06 3.21 -25.04
C ARG A 234 17.30 2.58 -24.43
N ASN A 235 17.18 2.05 -23.22
CA ASN A 235 18.14 1.06 -22.75
C ASN A 235 17.82 -0.24 -23.53
N PRO A 236 18.75 -0.80 -24.34
CA PRO A 236 18.42 -1.89 -25.27
C PRO A 236 18.21 -3.28 -24.64
N GLU A 237 18.22 -3.41 -23.32
CA GLU A 237 18.29 -4.72 -22.64
C GLU A 237 16.97 -5.30 -22.13
N ALA A 238 15.83 -4.73 -22.51
CA ALA A 238 14.52 -5.30 -22.16
C ALA A 238 13.67 -5.62 -23.40
N GLU A 239 14.18 -6.51 -24.26
CA GLU A 239 13.34 -7.29 -25.15
C GLU A 239 13.05 -8.63 -24.47
N ALA A 240 11.96 -8.69 -23.72
CA ALA A 240 11.40 -9.96 -23.26
C ALA A 240 10.61 -10.57 -24.41
N GLU A 241 11.11 -11.68 -24.95
CA GLU A 241 10.36 -12.54 -25.86
C GLU A 241 9.12 -13.08 -25.14
N ALA A 242 7.98 -13.04 -25.83
CA ALA A 242 6.76 -13.68 -25.34
C ALA A 242 6.94 -15.20 -25.40
N VAL A 243 7.09 -15.84 -24.24
CA VAL A 243 7.14 -17.29 -24.08
C VAL A 243 5.87 -17.74 -23.35
N GLY A 244 5.38 -18.94 -23.69
CA GLY A 244 4.11 -19.48 -23.23
C GLY A 244 4.01 -19.66 -21.71
N GLU A 245 2.78 -19.88 -21.24
CA GLU A 245 2.39 -20.06 -19.84
C GLU A 245 3.26 -21.14 -19.14
N GLU A 246 4.38 -20.74 -18.54
CA GLU A 246 5.20 -21.58 -17.69
C GLU A 246 4.93 -21.22 -16.23
N PHE A 247 4.64 -22.24 -15.43
CA PHE A 247 4.24 -22.09 -14.03
C PHE A 247 5.46 -22.31 -13.13
N THR A 248 5.90 -21.28 -12.43
CA THR A 248 6.94 -21.43 -11.40
C THR A 248 6.29 -21.35 -10.02
N ALA A 249 6.13 -22.51 -9.38
CA ALA A 249 5.77 -22.57 -7.97
C ALA A 249 7.03 -22.31 -7.11
N LEU A 250 7.08 -21.18 -6.42
CA LEU A 250 8.08 -21.00 -5.36
C LEU A 250 7.56 -21.62 -4.06
N SER A 251 7.65 -22.94 -3.96
CA SER A 251 7.46 -23.65 -2.70
C SER A 251 8.70 -23.46 -1.82
N GLY A 252 8.65 -22.60 -0.81
CA GLY A 252 9.78 -22.54 0.13
C GLY A 252 9.76 -21.48 1.22
N TYR A 253 8.61 -20.87 1.53
CA TYR A 253 8.56 -19.75 2.47
C TYR A 253 8.02 -20.11 3.87
N SER A 254 7.29 -21.21 4.03
CA SER A 254 7.08 -21.90 5.32
C SER A 254 6.44 -23.29 5.09
N GLU A 255 6.49 -24.21 6.08
CA GLU A 255 5.79 -25.50 6.02
C GLU A 255 4.26 -25.36 6.23
N ASP A 256 3.81 -24.22 6.77
CA ASP A 256 2.42 -24.00 7.24
C ASP A 256 1.57 -23.10 6.33
N SER A 257 2.15 -22.43 5.32
CA SER A 257 1.44 -21.54 4.40
C SER A 257 1.38 -22.09 2.97
N GLU A 258 0.23 -21.92 2.30
CA GLU A 258 0.09 -22.25 0.88
C GLU A 258 1.17 -21.52 0.04
N PRO A 259 1.80 -22.18 -0.94
CA PRO A 259 2.85 -21.57 -1.74
C PRO A 259 2.30 -20.43 -2.59
N LEU A 260 3.08 -19.35 -2.70
CA LEU A 260 2.81 -18.27 -3.65
C LEU A 260 3.23 -18.73 -5.06
N LEU A 261 2.29 -18.77 -5.98
CA LEU A 261 2.49 -19.21 -7.36
C LEU A 261 2.78 -18.01 -8.25
N ILE A 262 3.75 -18.14 -9.15
CA ILE A 262 4.15 -17.09 -10.08
C ILE A 262 3.87 -17.53 -11.51
N LEU A 263 3.13 -16.69 -12.22
CA LEU A 263 2.90 -16.78 -13.67
C LEU A 263 3.66 -15.66 -14.38
N GLU A 264 4.09 -15.93 -15.60
CA GLU A 264 4.55 -14.88 -16.50
C GLU A 264 3.38 -14.35 -17.35
N GLY A 265 3.36 -13.05 -17.58
CA GLY A 265 2.33 -12.40 -18.40
C GLY A 265 2.45 -10.89 -18.40
N GLY A 266 1.37 -10.20 -18.77
CA GLY A 266 1.29 -8.73 -18.75
C GLY A 266 2.42 -8.01 -19.49
N ALA A 267 2.67 -6.76 -19.09
CA ALA A 267 3.92 -6.06 -19.39
C ALA A 267 4.07 -4.79 -18.54
N ALA A 268 5.31 -4.32 -18.42
CA ALA A 268 5.63 -3.06 -17.77
C ALA A 268 4.87 -1.88 -18.39
N VAL A 269 4.30 -1.04 -17.53
CA VAL A 269 3.54 0.15 -17.92
C VAL A 269 4.26 1.41 -17.43
N PRO A 270 4.48 2.42 -18.31
CA PRO A 270 5.07 3.70 -17.92
C PRO A 270 4.26 4.42 -16.85
N ARG A 271 4.97 5.04 -15.89
CA ARG A 271 4.34 5.74 -14.74
C ARG A 271 3.31 6.80 -15.15
N ASN A 272 3.57 7.51 -16.25
CA ASN A 272 2.70 8.58 -16.75
C ASN A 272 1.42 8.07 -17.43
N ALA A 273 1.34 6.79 -17.77
CA ALA A 273 0.19 6.17 -18.41
C ALA A 273 -0.78 5.52 -17.40
N VAL A 274 -0.40 5.43 -16.12
CA VAL A 274 -1.26 4.88 -15.06
C VAL A 274 -2.22 5.95 -14.54
N CYS A 275 -3.43 5.53 -14.18
CA CYS A 275 -4.42 6.35 -13.49
C CYS A 275 -5.10 5.60 -12.33
N ASP A 276 -5.57 6.37 -11.36
CA ASP A 276 -6.50 5.92 -10.31
C ASP A 276 -7.94 5.95 -10.87
N ILE A 277 -8.85 5.08 -10.42
CA ILE A 277 -10.23 5.03 -10.89
C ILE A 277 -11.18 5.47 -9.77
N GLU A 278 -11.98 6.49 -10.04
CA GLU A 278 -12.91 7.07 -9.07
C GLU A 278 -14.33 7.20 -9.65
N THR A 279 -15.31 7.16 -8.75
CA THR A 279 -16.71 7.43 -9.06
C THR A 279 -17.21 8.64 -8.28
N CYS A 280 -17.94 9.53 -8.94
CA CYS A 280 -18.46 10.76 -8.35
C CYS A 280 -19.98 10.88 -8.60
N SER A 281 -20.76 11.14 -7.55
CA SER A 281 -22.20 11.42 -7.71
C SER A 281 -22.42 12.84 -8.22
N VAL A 282 -23.23 13.02 -9.27
CA VAL A 282 -23.58 14.34 -9.83
C VAL A 282 -24.31 15.22 -8.81
N LEU A 283 -25.06 14.62 -7.88
CA LEU A 283 -25.71 15.36 -6.79
C LEU A 283 -24.71 16.03 -5.85
N ASN A 284 -23.54 15.41 -5.66
CA ASN A 284 -22.45 15.98 -4.85
C ASN A 284 -21.79 17.17 -5.58
N GLN A 285 -21.85 17.20 -6.92
CA GLN A 285 -21.34 18.31 -7.73
C GLN A 285 -22.26 19.54 -7.66
N SER A 286 -23.59 19.35 -7.70
CA SER A 286 -24.57 20.44 -7.78
C SER A 286 -24.84 21.17 -6.46
N GLN A 287 -24.56 20.55 -5.32
CA GLN A 287 -24.82 21.18 -4.02
C GLN A 287 -23.72 22.15 -3.55
N GLY A 288 -22.70 22.44 -4.38
CA GLY A 288 -21.57 23.29 -3.95
C GLY A 288 -20.94 22.79 -2.65
N GLN A 289 -21.13 21.50 -2.35
CA GLN A 289 -20.80 20.95 -1.06
C GLN A 289 -19.31 20.70 -1.03
N ASN A 290 -18.63 21.60 -0.33
CA ASN A 290 -17.42 21.36 0.46
C ASN A 290 -17.64 20.14 1.40
N GLN A 291 -17.93 18.95 0.87
CA GLN A 291 -17.85 17.71 1.63
C GLN A 291 -16.36 17.40 1.83
N ASN A 292 -15.85 18.11 2.85
CA ASN A 292 -14.64 17.95 3.63
C ASN A 292 -13.31 18.12 2.89
N GLU A 293 -12.58 19.20 3.23
CA GLU A 293 -11.11 19.31 3.03
C GLU A 293 -10.38 18.00 3.40
N VAL A 294 -10.90 17.25 4.39
CA VAL A 294 -10.38 15.94 4.80
C VAL A 294 -10.46 14.87 3.70
N VAL A 295 -11.53 14.84 2.90
CA VAL A 295 -11.69 13.89 1.78
C VAL A 295 -10.73 14.23 0.65
N ASP A 296 -10.52 15.52 0.41
CA ASP A 296 -9.54 15.99 -0.58
C ASP A 296 -8.10 15.70 -0.14
N HIS A 297 -7.77 15.94 1.14
CA HIS A 297 -6.46 15.58 1.69
C HIS A 297 -6.17 14.08 1.66
N GLN A 298 -7.16 13.22 1.97
CA GLN A 298 -6.99 11.76 1.88
C GLN A 298 -6.72 11.32 0.44
N LYS A 299 -7.46 11.90 -0.52
CA LYS A 299 -7.23 11.63 -1.94
C LYS A 299 -5.83 12.06 -2.37
N MET A 300 -5.43 13.30 -2.08
CA MET A 300 -4.11 13.81 -2.45
C MET A 300 -2.98 13.02 -1.77
N ALA A 301 -3.13 12.65 -0.50
CA ALA A 301 -2.17 11.79 0.22
C ALA A 301 -2.03 10.42 -0.45
N ARG A 302 -3.15 9.77 -0.84
CA ARG A 302 -3.14 8.49 -1.57
C ARG A 302 -2.42 8.62 -2.91
N MET A 303 -2.77 9.62 -3.69
CA MET A 303 -2.17 9.86 -5.01
C MET A 303 -0.67 10.16 -4.91
N TRP A 304 -0.29 10.94 -3.90
CA TRP A 304 1.10 11.25 -3.58
C TRP A 304 1.88 10.01 -3.15
N ALA A 305 1.37 9.19 -2.24
CA ALA A 305 2.03 7.95 -1.82
C ALA A 305 2.19 6.94 -2.97
N ARG A 306 1.17 6.82 -3.84
CA ARG A 306 1.18 5.94 -5.01
C ARG A 306 1.90 6.55 -6.23
N GLN A 307 2.32 7.81 -6.16
CA GLN A 307 2.94 8.55 -7.27
C GLN A 307 2.12 8.45 -8.57
N VAL A 308 0.78 8.52 -8.45
CA VAL A 308 -0.16 8.51 -9.57
C VAL A 308 -0.58 9.95 -9.86
N GLN A 309 -0.53 10.34 -11.14
CA GLN A 309 -0.79 11.73 -11.56
C GLN A 309 -2.06 11.89 -12.39
N ASN A 310 -2.73 10.79 -12.72
CA ASN A 310 -3.95 10.80 -13.50
C ASN A 310 -5.08 10.13 -12.72
N THR A 311 -6.31 10.63 -12.87
CA THR A 311 -7.51 10.02 -12.31
C THR A 311 -8.56 9.88 -13.40
N LEU A 312 -9.09 8.68 -13.57
CA LEU A 312 -10.31 8.41 -14.34
C LEU A 312 -11.51 8.64 -13.40
N VAL A 313 -12.37 9.61 -13.69
CA VAL A 313 -13.55 9.92 -12.89
C VAL A 313 -14.81 9.59 -13.68
N GLY A 314 -15.61 8.66 -13.17
CA GLY A 314 -16.97 8.36 -13.64
C GLY A 314 -18.02 9.15 -12.87
N PHE A 315 -18.73 10.06 -13.54
CA PHE A 315 -19.84 10.82 -12.96
C PHE A 315 -21.15 10.05 -13.13
N HIS A 316 -21.89 9.86 -12.03
CA HIS A 316 -23.12 9.10 -12.05
C HIS A 316 -24.26 9.75 -11.26
N GLN A 317 -25.49 9.38 -11.61
CA GLN A 317 -26.67 9.58 -10.77
C GLN A 317 -27.27 8.19 -10.52
N ASP A 318 -27.21 7.73 -9.27
CA ASP A 318 -27.71 6.39 -8.87
C ASP A 318 -27.28 5.25 -9.80
N GLY A 319 -25.97 5.20 -10.13
CA GLY A 319 -25.36 4.12 -10.91
C GLY A 319 -25.55 4.26 -12.42
N VAL A 320 -26.25 5.30 -12.87
CA VAL A 320 -26.28 5.71 -14.28
C VAL A 320 -25.12 6.66 -14.53
N PHE A 321 -24.08 6.18 -15.21
CA PHE A 321 -22.90 6.97 -15.54
C PHE A 321 -23.17 7.80 -16.79
N SER A 322 -23.04 9.11 -16.69
CA SER A 322 -23.34 10.05 -17.79
C SER A 322 -22.08 10.62 -18.43
N ARG A 323 -20.95 10.59 -17.72
CA ARG A 323 -19.70 11.20 -18.14
C ARG A 323 -18.52 10.48 -17.52
N VAL A 324 -17.49 10.21 -18.30
CA VAL A 324 -16.23 9.62 -17.85
C VAL A 324 -15.09 10.49 -18.37
N GLU A 325 -14.21 10.93 -17.47
CA GLU A 325 -13.12 11.83 -17.81
C GLU A 325 -11.80 11.35 -17.20
N VAL A 326 -10.70 11.48 -17.93
CA VAL A 326 -9.36 11.34 -17.36
C VAL A 326 -8.82 12.73 -17.09
N LYS A 327 -8.45 13.01 -15.84
CA LYS A 327 -7.87 14.27 -15.40
C LYS A 327 -6.44 14.05 -14.96
N ASN A 328 -5.55 14.94 -15.38
CA ASN A 328 -4.22 15.02 -14.79
C ASN A 328 -4.30 15.93 -13.56
N VAL A 329 -3.92 15.41 -12.40
CA VAL A 329 -4.01 16.08 -11.09
C VAL A 329 -2.63 16.40 -10.53
N ARG A 330 -1.60 16.44 -11.38
CA ARG A 330 -0.21 16.65 -10.95
C ARG A 330 -0.05 17.99 -10.21
N ASP A 331 -0.64 19.05 -10.75
CA ASP A 331 -0.53 20.39 -10.16
C ASP A 331 -1.25 20.45 -8.80
N GLU A 332 -2.43 19.83 -8.71
CA GLU A 332 -3.19 19.68 -7.45
C GLU A 332 -2.37 18.95 -6.37
N ILE A 333 -1.65 17.87 -6.73
CA ILE A 333 -0.76 17.15 -5.82
C ILE A 333 0.41 18.04 -5.36
N MET A 334 0.99 18.85 -6.26
CA MET A 334 2.09 19.76 -5.91
C MET A 334 1.64 20.88 -4.99
N GLU A 335 0.48 21.48 -5.28
CA GLU A 335 -0.13 22.51 -4.43
C GLU A 335 -0.44 21.93 -3.05
N TRP A 336 -1.03 20.73 -3.00
CA TRP A 336 -1.28 20.01 -1.75
C TRP A 336 0.03 19.74 -0.98
N GLN A 337 1.06 19.21 -1.64
CA GLN A 337 2.36 18.93 -1.02
C GLN A 337 2.97 20.20 -0.41
N SER A 338 2.96 21.30 -1.17
CA SER A 338 3.46 22.60 -0.71
C SER A 338 2.68 23.11 0.51
N ALA A 339 1.35 23.07 0.45
CA ALA A 339 0.48 23.45 1.57
C ALA A 339 0.69 22.58 2.82
N GLN A 340 1.05 21.30 2.64
CA GLN A 340 1.27 20.35 3.72
C GLN A 340 2.74 20.19 4.15
N GLY A 341 3.67 20.99 3.62
CA GLY A 341 5.12 20.79 3.80
C GLY A 341 5.57 20.61 5.26
N LYS A 342 5.00 21.36 6.21
CA LYS A 342 5.31 21.20 7.65
C LYS A 342 4.88 19.84 8.22
N ARG A 343 3.74 19.31 7.77
CA ARG A 343 3.24 17.99 8.18
C ARG A 343 4.06 16.90 7.52
N ILE A 344 4.36 17.02 6.22
CA ILE A 344 5.22 16.06 5.51
C ILE A 344 6.60 15.98 6.16
N LYS A 345 7.19 17.12 6.54
CA LYS A 345 8.44 17.14 7.31
C LYS A 345 8.34 16.31 8.59
N LYS A 346 7.32 16.56 9.41
CA LYS A 346 7.08 15.79 10.63
C LYS A 346 6.86 14.29 10.37
N PHE A 347 6.19 13.95 9.26
CA PHE A 347 6.05 12.56 8.82
C PHE A 347 7.41 11.93 8.56
N THR A 348 8.29 12.61 7.82
CA THR A 348 9.63 12.09 7.50
C THR A 348 10.52 11.93 8.72
N GLU A 349 10.45 12.87 9.67
CA GLU A 349 11.18 12.79 10.94
C GLU A 349 10.71 11.56 11.75
N LEU A 350 9.38 11.40 11.90
CA LEU A 350 8.79 10.29 12.62
C LEU A 350 9.08 8.94 11.94
N LEU A 351 9.07 8.88 10.60
CA LEU A 351 9.42 7.68 9.86
C LEU A 351 10.88 7.26 10.16
N GLY A 352 11.81 8.21 10.14
CA GLY A 352 13.21 7.98 10.52
C GLY A 352 13.36 7.45 11.95
N GLU A 353 12.67 8.07 12.90
CA GLU A 353 12.68 7.61 14.30
C GLU A 353 12.14 6.18 14.48
N MET A 354 11.08 5.82 13.74
CA MET A 354 10.54 4.46 13.77
C MET A 354 11.52 3.45 13.17
N VAL A 355 12.18 3.81 12.07
CA VAL A 355 13.19 2.99 11.41
C VAL A 355 14.37 2.74 12.36
N ASP A 356 14.93 3.79 12.95
CA ASP A 356 16.03 3.68 13.91
C ASP A 356 15.63 2.84 15.13
N PHE A 357 14.40 3.05 15.64
CA PHE A 357 13.88 2.28 16.76
C PHE A 357 13.82 0.78 16.47
N ALA A 358 13.33 0.40 15.28
CA ALA A 358 13.19 -0.99 14.86
C ALA A 358 14.56 -1.62 14.60
N ARG A 359 15.49 -0.90 13.93
CA ARG A 359 16.87 -1.35 13.68
C ARG A 359 17.65 -1.65 14.96
N MET A 360 17.44 -0.89 16.02
CA MET A 360 18.04 -1.18 17.34
C MET A 360 17.52 -2.47 17.98
N ARG A 361 16.45 -3.07 17.45
CA ARG A 361 15.75 -4.24 18.01
C ARG A 361 15.45 -5.28 16.93
N GLN A 362 16.53 -5.74 16.28
CA GLN A 362 16.50 -6.73 15.20
C GLN A 362 15.59 -7.93 15.50
N GLY A 363 14.84 -8.36 14.50
CA GLY A 363 13.93 -9.51 14.55
C GLY A 363 12.67 -9.33 15.40
N ARG A 364 12.62 -8.34 16.30
CA ARG A 364 11.44 -8.09 17.15
C ARG A 364 10.34 -7.40 16.36
N MET A 365 9.11 -7.82 16.61
CA MET A 365 7.93 -7.22 16.02
C MET A 365 7.30 -6.18 16.95
N PHE A 366 6.96 -5.03 16.39
CA PHE A 366 6.31 -3.94 17.09
C PHE A 366 4.99 -3.55 16.44
N GLU A 367 3.97 -3.29 17.25
CA GLU A 367 2.74 -2.63 16.81
C GLU A 367 2.77 -1.15 17.18
N LEU A 368 2.73 -0.32 16.16
CA LEU A 368 2.46 1.10 16.26
C LEU A 368 0.95 1.34 16.26
N ARG A 369 0.47 2.14 17.20
CA ARG A 369 -0.95 2.51 17.33
C ARG A 369 -1.12 3.93 17.86
N ASN A 370 -2.29 4.51 17.61
CA ASN A 370 -2.66 5.78 18.23
C ASN A 370 -3.26 5.52 19.62
N GLY A 371 -2.50 5.82 20.67
CA GLY A 371 -2.93 5.74 22.06
C GLY A 371 -3.56 7.05 22.56
N GLU A 372 -4.05 7.04 23.81
CA GLU A 372 -4.69 8.22 24.43
C GLU A 372 -3.75 9.42 24.56
N ARG A 373 -2.43 9.17 24.64
CA ARG A 373 -1.40 10.19 24.85
C ARG A 373 -0.53 10.47 23.61
N GLY A 374 -0.90 9.90 22.46
CA GLY A 374 -0.15 10.00 21.21
C GLY A 374 0.22 8.62 20.65
N LEU A 375 1.22 8.60 19.76
CA LEU A 375 1.75 7.37 19.18
C LEU A 375 2.38 6.48 20.25
N GLU A 376 1.95 5.23 20.29
CA GLU A 376 2.48 4.18 21.14
C GLU A 376 3.04 3.07 20.26
N MET A 377 4.19 2.51 20.64
CA MET A 377 4.77 1.34 20.02
C MET A 377 4.89 0.25 21.08
N LYS A 378 4.40 -0.95 20.78
CA LYS A 378 4.37 -2.07 21.71
C LYS A 378 4.98 -3.31 21.08
N ASP A 379 5.72 -4.08 21.86
CA ASP A 379 6.13 -5.42 21.45
C ASP A 379 4.91 -6.30 21.17
N VAL A 380 5.02 -7.13 20.15
CA VAL A 380 4.02 -8.13 19.79
C VAL A 380 4.69 -9.49 19.67
N ASP A 381 4.19 -10.43 20.45
CA ASP A 381 4.60 -11.84 20.38
C ASP A 381 3.49 -12.68 19.72
N GLY A 382 3.86 -13.83 19.14
CA GLY A 382 2.91 -14.81 18.61
C GLY A 382 2.24 -14.40 17.29
N VAL A 383 2.84 -13.48 16.53
CA VAL A 383 2.44 -13.13 15.16
C VAL A 383 3.53 -13.62 14.20
N ASN A 384 3.13 -14.14 13.05
CA ASN A 384 4.07 -14.57 12.02
C ASN A 384 4.98 -13.40 11.62
N PRO A 385 6.28 -13.65 11.38
CA PRO A 385 7.18 -12.64 10.82
C PRO A 385 6.59 -11.97 9.58
N LEU A 386 6.87 -10.67 9.40
CA LEU A 386 6.34 -9.89 8.27
C LEU A 386 6.87 -10.36 6.91
N VAL A 387 8.01 -11.05 6.93
CA VAL A 387 8.60 -11.73 5.77
C VAL A 387 8.96 -13.16 6.16
N PRO A 388 8.93 -14.10 5.21
CA PRO A 388 9.28 -15.48 5.51
C PRO A 388 10.79 -15.66 5.75
N ASP A 389 11.16 -16.69 6.53
CA ASP A 389 12.54 -16.91 7.00
C ASP A 389 13.56 -16.97 5.87
N LYS A 390 13.23 -17.63 4.76
CA LYS A 390 14.13 -17.72 3.60
C LYS A 390 14.49 -16.34 3.03
N LEU A 391 13.53 -15.41 3.02
CA LEU A 391 13.76 -14.05 2.52
C LEU A 391 14.49 -13.20 3.56
N ALA A 392 14.16 -13.33 4.84
CA ALA A 392 14.89 -12.71 5.93
C ALA A 392 16.37 -13.11 5.90
N MET A 393 16.65 -14.42 5.79
CA MET A 393 18.01 -14.95 5.67
C MET A 393 18.74 -14.43 4.44
N ARG A 394 18.07 -14.33 3.28
CA ARG A 394 18.67 -13.75 2.07
C ARG A 394 19.15 -12.31 2.33
N ILE A 395 18.30 -11.47 2.93
CA ILE A 395 18.63 -10.07 3.24
C ILE A 395 19.79 -10.00 4.23
N GLU A 396 19.77 -10.81 5.29
CA GLU A 396 20.85 -10.85 6.28
C GLU A 396 22.19 -11.33 5.69
N ILE A 397 22.16 -12.32 4.79
CA ILE A 397 23.36 -12.82 4.11
C ILE A 397 23.93 -11.76 3.17
N GLU A 398 23.09 -11.10 2.36
CA GLU A 398 23.55 -10.03 1.46
C GLU A 398 24.26 -8.91 2.25
N ILE A 399 23.77 -8.56 3.44
CA ILE A 399 24.41 -7.60 4.35
C ILE A 399 25.76 -8.10 4.86
N LEU A 400 25.85 -9.37 5.25
CA LEU A 400 27.12 -9.94 5.74
C LEU A 400 28.19 -9.99 4.64
N LEU A 401 27.79 -10.21 3.39
CA LEU A 401 28.70 -10.20 2.25
C LEU A 401 29.23 -8.78 1.98
N ASP A 402 28.37 -7.76 2.02
CA ASP A 402 28.77 -6.35 1.84
C ASP A 402 29.74 -5.86 2.93
N LEU A 403 29.65 -6.39 4.16
CA LEU A 403 30.58 -6.09 5.24
C LEU A 403 31.96 -6.77 5.11
N LEU A 404 32.09 -7.76 4.23
CA LEU A 404 33.33 -8.51 3.99
C LEU A 404 34.14 -7.98 2.81
N GLU A 405 33.53 -7.16 1.94
CA GLU A 405 34.18 -6.42 0.85
C GLU A 405 34.72 -5.06 1.35
#